data_AF-A0A8T1XBM9-F1
#
_entry.id   AF-A0A8T1XBM9-F1
#
_cell.length_a   1.000
_cell.length_b   1.000
_cell.length_c   1.000
_cell.angle_alpha   90.00
_cell.angle_beta   90.00
_cell.angle_gamma   90.00
#
_symmetry.space_group_name_H-M   'P 1'
#
loop_
_entity.id
_entity.type
_entity.pdbx_description
1 polymer ?
#
loop_
_entity_poly.entity_id
_entity_poly.type
_entity_poly.pdbx_seq_one_letter_code
_entity_poly.pdbx_strand_id
1 'polypeptide(L)'
;MFKLCLVLILLIAIDANPVQSGSLSCSGNISASDVDRVHFALNLEFTEAEFFLKGATGKGLDAFNATLAKGGPPPVGAKKANLDPITKRIIEEFGYQEIGHLRAITDMTGGIPRPLINLTRENFAVFMDRAVGRRSNPRFDPYANSLNYLLASYYIPYVGHTGYVGAIPYLVYFNIKRLVAGLLGVESGQDAVIRTLLYERQNETVEEYGGVTVAELTNEISNLRNELGMCGIKDEGLCVPLWLGAENRTTSNILSADPYSLSYDRTAQEILRIMYGTGDEHRPGGFWPCGANGRIARMFLDEGCYDRDCIVCSDDN
;
A
#
# COMPACT_ATOMS: atom_id res chain seq x y z
N MET A 1 -5.81 -7.70 67.63
CA MET A 1 -6.79 -8.42 66.77
C MET A 1 -6.92 -7.66 65.46
N PHE A 2 -6.14 -8.02 64.45
CA PHE A 2 -6.23 -7.47 63.09
C PHE A 2 -7.30 -8.24 62.32
N LYS A 3 -8.33 -7.55 61.81
CA LYS A 3 -9.31 -8.12 60.87
C LYS A 3 -8.89 -7.77 59.45
N LEU A 4 -8.47 -8.79 58.71
CA LEU A 4 -8.17 -8.76 57.29
C LEU A 4 -9.48 -8.61 56.50
N CYS A 5 -9.64 -7.56 55.69
CA CYS A 5 -10.73 -7.45 54.72
C CYS A 5 -10.36 -8.23 53.46
N LEU A 6 -11.11 -9.28 53.17
CA LEU A 6 -11.03 -10.05 51.94
C LEU A 6 -11.85 -9.32 50.86
N VAL A 7 -11.19 -8.82 49.81
CA VAL A 7 -11.86 -8.28 48.62
C VAL A 7 -12.12 -9.44 47.66
N LEU A 8 -13.40 -9.68 47.37
CA LEU A 8 -13.89 -10.70 46.45
C LEU A 8 -13.72 -10.19 45.01
N ILE A 9 -12.82 -10.80 44.22
CA ILE A 9 -12.70 -10.56 42.78
C ILE A 9 -13.71 -11.47 42.07
N LEU A 10 -14.70 -10.87 41.42
CA LEU A 10 -15.68 -11.58 40.60
C LEU A 10 -15.05 -11.83 39.21
N LEU A 11 -14.65 -13.07 38.92
CA LEU A 11 -14.25 -13.51 37.59
C LEU A 11 -15.53 -13.76 36.76
N ILE A 12 -15.81 -12.88 35.80
CA ILE A 12 -16.81 -13.14 34.77
C ILE A 12 -16.13 -14.03 33.73
N ALA A 13 -16.44 -15.33 33.73
CA ALA A 13 -16.12 -16.21 32.62
C ALA A 13 -17.06 -15.87 31.47
N ILE A 14 -16.53 -15.25 30.41
CA ILE A 14 -17.21 -15.14 29.13
C ILE A 14 -16.92 -16.45 28.40
N ASP A 15 -17.95 -17.25 28.15
CA ASP A 15 -17.89 -18.41 27.25
C ASP A 15 -17.57 -17.91 25.82
N ALA A 16 -16.28 -17.88 25.50
CA ALA A 16 -15.81 -17.70 24.13
C ALA A 16 -16.01 -19.02 23.39
N ASN A 17 -17.15 -19.17 22.72
CA ASN A 17 -17.23 -20.12 21.61
C ASN A 17 -16.23 -19.64 20.55
N PRO A 18 -15.27 -20.48 20.12
CA PRO A 18 -14.40 -20.10 19.02
C PRO A 18 -15.26 -20.07 17.76
N VAL A 19 -15.58 -18.87 17.29
CA VAL A 19 -15.84 -18.68 15.87
C VAL A 19 -14.61 -19.24 15.17
N GLN A 20 -14.79 -20.21 14.26
CA GLN A 20 -13.75 -20.66 13.36
C GLN A 20 -13.31 -19.44 12.53
N SER A 21 -12.34 -18.68 13.04
CA SER A 21 -11.55 -17.80 12.19
C SER A 21 -10.69 -18.73 11.36
N GLY A 22 -10.82 -18.63 10.02
CA GLY A 22 -9.78 -19.16 9.15
C GLY A 22 -8.45 -18.61 9.69
N SER A 23 -7.48 -19.49 9.93
CA SER A 23 -6.22 -19.08 10.53
C SER A 23 -5.58 -18.00 9.65
N LEU A 24 -5.55 -16.77 10.16
CA LEU A 24 -4.92 -15.66 9.49
C LEU A 24 -3.45 -16.01 9.25
N SER A 25 -3.08 -16.25 7.98
CA SER A 25 -1.69 -16.55 7.64
C SER A 25 -0.92 -15.25 7.45
N CYS A 26 0.04 -15.01 8.35
CA CYS A 26 1.12 -14.02 8.16
C CYS A 26 2.36 -14.65 7.52
N SER A 27 2.23 -15.88 7.00
CA SER A 27 3.31 -16.56 6.30
C SER A 27 3.23 -16.28 4.80
N GLY A 28 4.33 -15.79 4.23
CA GLY A 28 4.50 -15.63 2.78
C GLY A 28 4.82 -16.93 2.03
N ASN A 29 4.72 -18.08 2.70
CA ASN A 29 5.02 -19.39 2.14
C ASN A 29 3.88 -19.89 1.24
N ILE A 30 3.76 -19.24 0.08
CA ILE A 30 2.90 -19.65 -1.03
C ILE A 30 3.74 -20.50 -1.99
N SER A 31 3.19 -21.63 -2.43
CA SER A 31 3.79 -22.42 -3.51
C SER A 31 3.66 -21.66 -4.83
N ALA A 32 4.70 -20.91 -5.19
CA ALA A 32 4.74 -20.02 -6.34
C ALA A 32 6.17 -19.94 -6.89
N SER A 33 6.31 -19.77 -8.20
CA SER A 33 7.61 -19.54 -8.83
C SER A 33 8.12 -18.12 -8.58
N ASP A 34 9.41 -17.89 -8.84
CA ASP A 34 10.00 -16.54 -8.87
C ASP A 34 9.22 -15.60 -9.82
N VAL A 35 8.80 -16.12 -10.98
CA VAL A 35 8.00 -15.37 -11.96
C VAL A 35 6.65 -14.97 -11.38
N ASP A 36 5.95 -15.91 -10.74
CA ASP A 36 4.65 -15.63 -10.09
C ASP A 36 4.77 -14.53 -9.01
N ARG A 37 5.88 -14.53 -8.26
CA ARG A 37 6.16 -13.54 -7.20
C ARG A 37 6.45 -12.16 -7.77
N VAL A 38 7.21 -12.07 -8.85
CA VAL A 38 7.46 -10.79 -9.54
C VAL A 38 6.20 -10.30 -10.27
N HIS A 39 5.39 -11.20 -10.83
CA HIS A 39 4.10 -10.84 -11.42
C HIS A 39 3.13 -10.25 -10.39
N PHE A 40 3.18 -10.70 -9.13
CA PHE A 40 2.39 -10.07 -8.08
C PHE A 40 2.77 -8.59 -7.89
N ALA A 41 4.08 -8.29 -7.87
CA ALA A 41 4.59 -6.93 -7.72
C ALA A 41 4.12 -5.99 -8.85
N LEU A 42 3.98 -6.50 -10.09
CA LEU A 42 3.51 -5.69 -11.23
C LEU A 42 2.18 -4.97 -10.99
N ASN A 43 1.31 -5.47 -10.12
CA ASN A 43 0.06 -4.79 -9.79
C ASN A 43 0.30 -3.43 -9.11
N LEU A 44 1.31 -3.34 -8.24
CA LEU A 44 1.72 -2.10 -7.58
C LEU A 44 2.43 -1.19 -8.58
N GLU A 45 3.38 -1.72 -9.35
CA GLU A 45 4.10 -1.01 -10.41
C GLU A 45 3.14 -0.32 -11.40
N PHE A 46 2.08 -1.00 -11.84
CA PHE A 46 1.06 -0.38 -12.68
C PHE A 46 0.28 0.72 -11.95
N THR A 47 -0.05 0.51 -10.67
CA THR A 47 -0.78 1.47 -9.85
C THR A 47 0.04 2.76 -9.68
N GLU A 48 1.33 2.62 -9.41
CA GLU A 48 2.29 3.71 -9.23
C GLU A 48 2.58 4.43 -10.54
N ALA A 49 2.86 3.69 -11.63
CA ALA A 49 3.04 4.26 -12.95
C ALA A 49 1.85 5.14 -13.35
N GLU A 50 0.63 4.61 -13.22
CA GLU A 50 -0.57 5.37 -13.57
C GLU A 50 -0.76 6.59 -12.68
N PHE A 51 -0.58 6.44 -11.36
CA PHE A 51 -0.79 7.52 -10.43
C PHE A 51 0.21 8.67 -10.64
N PHE A 52 1.50 8.36 -10.75
CA PHE A 52 2.58 9.35 -10.93
C PHE A 52 2.56 10.00 -12.30
N LEU A 53 2.44 9.22 -13.38
CA LEU A 53 2.36 9.78 -14.74
C LEU A 53 1.14 10.69 -14.89
N LYS A 54 -0.04 10.25 -14.43
CA LYS A 54 -1.27 11.05 -14.51
C LYS A 54 -1.13 12.31 -13.67
N GLY A 55 -0.66 12.19 -12.43
CA GLY A 55 -0.48 13.31 -11.51
C GLY A 55 0.40 14.41 -12.10
N ALA A 56 1.59 14.06 -12.59
CA ALA A 56 2.54 15.05 -13.10
C ALA A 56 2.22 15.57 -14.52
N THR A 57 1.79 14.68 -15.42
CA THR A 57 1.71 14.98 -16.86
C THR A 57 0.28 15.10 -17.39
N GLY A 58 -0.70 14.51 -16.70
CA GLY A 58 -2.07 14.34 -17.17
C GLY A 58 -2.26 13.14 -18.13
N LYS A 59 -1.20 12.39 -18.42
CA LYS A 59 -1.20 11.22 -19.30
C LYS A 59 -0.90 9.96 -18.48
N GLY A 60 -1.49 8.82 -18.87
CA GLY A 60 -1.21 7.52 -18.24
C GLY A 60 -0.18 6.72 -19.03
N LEU A 61 0.09 5.49 -18.59
CA LEU A 61 1.09 4.61 -19.20
C LEU A 61 0.91 4.47 -20.71
N ASP A 62 -0.34 4.34 -21.17
CA ASP A 62 -0.66 4.05 -22.58
C ASP A 62 -0.22 5.16 -23.54
N ALA A 63 -0.13 6.39 -23.06
CA ALA A 63 0.34 7.52 -23.86
C ALA A 63 1.86 7.51 -24.10
N PHE A 64 2.60 6.76 -23.28
CA PHE A 64 4.06 6.63 -23.37
C PHE A 64 4.45 5.26 -23.93
N ASN A 65 3.80 4.19 -23.48
CA ASN A 65 3.98 2.84 -23.98
C ASN A 65 2.79 1.92 -23.64
N ALA A 66 1.77 1.90 -24.49
CA ALA A 66 0.60 1.02 -24.34
C ALA A 66 0.90 -0.48 -24.38
N THR A 67 2.04 -0.91 -24.95
CA THR A 67 2.36 -2.34 -25.02
C THR A 67 2.68 -2.94 -23.65
N LEU A 68 3.14 -2.11 -22.70
CA LEU A 68 3.42 -2.53 -21.33
C LEU A 68 2.15 -2.88 -20.54
N ALA A 69 1.00 -2.31 -20.90
CA ALA A 69 -0.27 -2.65 -20.26
C ALA A 69 -0.74 -4.09 -20.57
N LYS A 70 -0.13 -4.75 -21.57
CA LYS A 70 -0.41 -6.14 -21.96
C LYS A 70 -1.92 -6.41 -22.18
N GLY A 71 -2.60 -5.43 -22.76
CA GLY A 71 -4.05 -5.48 -23.05
C GLY A 71 -4.96 -5.13 -21.86
N GLY A 72 -4.41 -4.86 -20.68
CA GLY A 72 -5.20 -4.47 -19.51
C GLY A 72 -5.83 -3.07 -19.63
N PRO A 73 -7.00 -2.83 -19.01
CA PRO A 73 -7.75 -1.59 -19.17
C PRO A 73 -7.04 -0.40 -18.52
N PRO A 74 -7.23 0.84 -19.02
CA PRO A 74 -6.73 2.04 -18.35
C PRO A 74 -7.36 2.22 -16.96
N PRO A 75 -6.71 2.95 -16.04
CA PRO A 75 -7.26 3.19 -14.71
C PRO A 75 -8.55 3.99 -14.79
N VAL A 76 -9.47 3.74 -13.84
CA VAL A 76 -10.63 4.59 -13.60
C VAL A 76 -10.20 5.76 -12.71
N GLY A 77 -10.61 6.97 -13.08
CA GLY A 77 -10.16 8.18 -12.39
C GLY A 77 -8.77 8.60 -12.87
N ALA A 78 -7.92 9.01 -11.92
CA ALA A 78 -6.65 9.68 -12.17
C ALA A 78 -6.78 11.03 -12.92
N LYS A 79 -6.20 12.09 -12.35
CA LYS A 79 -6.21 13.42 -12.96
C LYS A 79 -4.82 14.02 -12.89
N LYS A 80 -4.57 14.99 -13.76
CA LYS A 80 -3.43 15.89 -13.60
C LYS A 80 -3.60 16.63 -12.27
N ALA A 81 -2.63 16.47 -11.38
CA ALA A 81 -2.61 17.13 -10.09
C ALA A 81 -2.12 18.57 -10.23
N ASN A 82 -2.60 19.44 -9.36
CA ASN A 82 -2.12 20.81 -9.24
C ASN A 82 -0.86 20.85 -8.36
N LEU A 83 0.27 20.40 -8.92
CA LEU A 83 1.54 20.31 -8.22
C LEU A 83 2.36 21.59 -8.38
N ASP A 84 3.03 22.00 -7.32
CA ASP A 84 4.09 23.02 -7.40
C ASP A 84 5.25 22.52 -8.29
N PRO A 85 6.10 23.43 -8.81
CA PRO A 85 7.14 23.08 -9.77
C PRO A 85 8.16 22.04 -9.28
N ILE A 86 8.44 21.96 -7.98
CA ILE A 86 9.40 21.00 -7.43
C ILE A 86 8.73 19.64 -7.33
N THR A 87 7.59 19.55 -6.63
CA THR A 87 6.84 18.29 -6.50
C THR A 87 6.47 17.73 -7.87
N LYS A 88 6.07 18.57 -8.83
CA LYS A 88 5.77 18.11 -10.19
C LYS A 88 6.95 17.39 -10.84
N ARG A 89 8.18 17.96 -10.76
CA ARG A 89 9.36 17.35 -11.39
C ARG A 89 9.75 16.03 -10.72
N ILE A 90 9.62 15.95 -9.40
CA ILE A 90 9.88 14.73 -8.64
C ILE A 90 8.89 13.63 -9.04
N ILE A 91 7.60 13.92 -9.02
CA ILE A 91 6.55 12.95 -9.39
C ILE A 91 6.64 12.57 -10.87
N GLU A 92 7.05 13.49 -11.75
CA GLU A 92 7.31 13.18 -13.16
C GLU A 92 8.47 12.19 -13.31
N GLU A 93 9.56 12.36 -12.55
CA GLU A 93 10.67 11.43 -12.52
C GLU A 93 10.23 10.04 -12.06
N PHE A 94 9.46 9.95 -10.98
CA PHE A 94 8.93 8.68 -10.46
C PHE A 94 8.08 7.98 -11.52
N GLY A 95 7.14 8.70 -12.15
CA GLY A 95 6.32 8.13 -13.21
C GLY A 95 7.12 7.55 -14.38
N TYR A 96 8.25 8.17 -14.76
CA TYR A 96 9.12 7.61 -15.79
C TYR A 96 9.98 6.43 -15.30
N GLN A 97 10.36 6.41 -14.02
CA GLN A 97 11.02 5.27 -13.39
C GLN A 97 10.10 4.04 -13.38
N GLU A 98 8.80 4.21 -13.09
CA GLU A 98 7.83 3.12 -13.11
C GLU A 98 7.64 2.51 -14.51
N ILE A 99 7.72 3.32 -15.58
CA ILE A 99 7.79 2.76 -16.95
C ILE A 99 9.02 1.87 -17.11
N GLY A 100 10.14 2.28 -16.52
CA GLY A 100 11.38 1.51 -16.48
C GLY A 100 11.24 0.19 -15.72
N HIS A 101 10.60 0.21 -14.55
CA HIS A 101 10.33 -0.98 -13.74
C HIS A 101 9.42 -1.97 -14.48
N LEU A 102 8.29 -1.49 -15.00
CA LEU A 102 7.36 -2.28 -15.83
C LEU A 102 8.08 -2.94 -17.00
N ARG A 103 8.94 -2.20 -17.70
CA ARG A 103 9.76 -2.75 -18.80
C ARG A 103 10.75 -3.81 -18.30
N ALA A 104 11.52 -3.52 -17.25
CA ALA A 104 12.52 -4.43 -16.72
C ALA A 104 11.92 -5.76 -16.27
N ILE A 105 10.77 -5.71 -15.60
CA ILE A 105 10.03 -6.90 -15.20
C ILE A 105 9.48 -7.62 -16.43
N THR A 106 8.84 -6.90 -17.37
CA THR A 106 8.23 -7.48 -18.56
C THR A 106 9.26 -8.19 -19.44
N ASP A 107 10.43 -7.59 -19.65
CA ASP A 107 11.52 -8.17 -20.44
C ASP A 107 12.07 -9.46 -19.82
N MET A 108 12.08 -9.54 -18.48
CA MET A 108 12.60 -10.71 -17.75
C MET A 108 11.57 -11.84 -17.61
N THR A 109 10.28 -11.50 -17.46
CA THR A 109 9.25 -12.44 -17.00
C THR A 109 8.06 -12.60 -17.95
N GLY A 110 8.01 -11.81 -19.03
CA GLY A 110 6.87 -11.73 -19.93
C GLY A 110 5.75 -10.79 -19.48
N GLY A 111 5.71 -10.43 -18.18
CA GLY A 111 4.71 -9.56 -17.57
C GLY A 111 3.30 -10.16 -17.46
N ILE A 112 2.36 -9.36 -16.96
CA ILE A 112 0.93 -9.67 -16.86
C ILE A 112 0.10 -8.51 -17.43
N PRO A 113 -1.17 -8.73 -17.83
CA PRO A 113 -2.12 -7.66 -18.09
C PRO A 113 -2.26 -6.73 -16.88
N ARG A 114 -2.26 -5.41 -17.12
CA ARG A 114 -2.57 -4.40 -16.10
C ARG A 114 -3.94 -4.70 -15.48
N PRO A 115 -4.09 -4.76 -14.14
CA PRO A 115 -5.39 -4.93 -13.51
C PRO A 115 -6.25 -3.67 -13.71
N LEU A 116 -7.57 -3.76 -13.48
CA LEU A 116 -8.37 -2.55 -13.34
C LEU A 116 -7.94 -1.81 -12.07
N ILE A 117 -7.49 -0.56 -12.22
CA ILE A 117 -7.03 0.26 -11.10
C ILE A 117 -8.00 1.42 -10.86
N ASN A 118 -8.37 1.65 -9.62
CA ASN A 118 -9.24 2.74 -9.19
C ASN A 118 -8.45 3.86 -8.51
N LEU A 119 -8.14 4.90 -9.28
CA LEU A 119 -7.46 6.11 -8.84
C LEU A 119 -8.43 7.29 -8.72
N THR A 120 -9.72 7.02 -8.45
CA THR A 120 -10.69 8.09 -8.24
C THR A 120 -10.41 8.86 -6.96
N ARG A 121 -10.78 10.13 -6.94
CA ARG A 121 -10.73 10.96 -5.72
C ARG A 121 -11.49 10.28 -4.59
N GLU A 122 -12.66 9.73 -4.90
CA GLU A 122 -13.55 9.08 -3.95
C GLU A 122 -12.88 7.89 -3.27
N ASN A 123 -12.10 7.08 -4.00
CA ASN A 123 -11.36 5.96 -3.42
C ASN A 123 -10.31 6.42 -2.39
N PHE A 124 -9.48 7.41 -2.76
CA PHE A 124 -8.51 8.00 -1.82
C PHE A 124 -9.20 8.63 -0.61
N ALA A 125 -10.32 9.34 -0.81
CA ALA A 125 -11.05 9.95 0.28
C ALA A 125 -11.62 8.91 1.25
N VAL A 126 -12.19 7.80 0.76
CA VAL A 126 -12.70 6.71 1.62
C VAL A 126 -11.58 6.10 2.46
N PHE A 127 -10.42 5.86 1.87
CA PHE A 127 -9.27 5.34 2.60
C PHE A 127 -8.82 6.31 3.71
N MET A 128 -8.61 7.57 3.35
CA MET A 128 -8.16 8.60 4.29
C MET A 128 -9.20 8.86 5.39
N ASP A 129 -10.49 8.85 5.07
CA ASP A 129 -11.54 8.98 6.08
C ASP A 129 -11.51 7.84 7.10
N ARG A 130 -11.25 6.62 6.63
CA ARG A 130 -11.13 5.44 7.49
C ARG A 130 -9.91 5.57 8.40
N ALA A 131 -8.78 6.03 7.87
CA ALA A 131 -7.56 6.24 8.65
C ALA A 131 -7.81 7.23 9.79
N VAL A 132 -8.42 8.38 9.50
CA VAL A 132 -8.71 9.41 10.51
C VAL A 132 -9.94 9.07 11.36
N GLY A 133 -10.73 8.06 10.99
CA GLY A 133 -11.99 7.71 11.67
C GLY A 133 -13.12 8.72 11.48
N ARG A 134 -13.03 9.61 10.48
CA ARG A 134 -14.07 10.61 10.16
C ARG A 134 -14.04 11.02 8.71
N ARG A 135 -15.20 11.44 8.22
CA ARG A 135 -15.36 11.94 6.86
C ARG A 135 -14.73 13.33 6.70
N SER A 136 -13.88 13.48 5.70
CA SER A 136 -13.32 14.76 5.26
C SER A 136 -14.38 15.76 4.80
N ASN A 137 -14.19 17.04 5.13
CA ASN A 137 -15.00 18.16 4.65
C ASN A 137 -14.14 19.43 4.40
N PRO A 138 -13.95 19.87 3.14
CA PRO A 138 -14.44 19.25 1.91
C PRO A 138 -13.84 17.84 1.70
N ARG A 139 -14.41 17.04 0.78
CA ARG A 139 -13.87 15.70 0.50
C ARG A 139 -12.39 15.80 0.11
N PHE A 140 -11.56 14.98 0.74
CA PHE A 140 -10.14 14.89 0.41
C PHE A 140 -9.95 14.64 -1.09
N ASP A 141 -9.10 15.45 -1.72
CA ASP A 141 -8.77 15.33 -3.14
C ASP A 141 -7.26 15.19 -3.31
N PRO A 142 -6.76 14.01 -3.74
CA PRO A 142 -5.33 13.81 -3.92
C PRO A 142 -4.76 14.69 -5.05
N TYR A 143 -5.60 15.20 -5.97
CA TYR A 143 -5.15 15.98 -7.13
C TYR A 143 -5.20 17.49 -6.89
N ALA A 144 -5.68 17.95 -5.73
CA ALA A 144 -5.97 19.37 -5.48
C ALA A 144 -4.72 20.24 -5.28
N ASN A 145 -3.68 19.70 -4.67
CA ASN A 145 -2.43 20.41 -4.38
C ASN A 145 -1.29 19.41 -4.08
N SER A 146 -0.04 19.90 -3.98
CA SER A 146 1.12 19.06 -3.67
C SER A 146 1.04 18.32 -2.34
N LEU A 147 0.51 18.95 -1.27
CA LEU A 147 0.43 18.31 0.04
C LEU A 147 -0.52 17.11 0.00
N ASN A 148 -1.72 17.28 -0.55
CA ASN A 148 -2.69 16.19 -0.70
C ASN A 148 -2.13 15.09 -1.59
N TYR A 149 -1.42 15.44 -2.67
CA TYR A 149 -0.81 14.46 -3.55
C TYR A 149 0.30 13.67 -2.85
N LEU A 150 1.15 14.33 -2.06
CA LEU A 150 2.19 13.66 -1.27
C LEU A 150 1.58 12.76 -0.19
N LEU A 151 0.53 13.20 0.51
CA LEU A 151 -0.20 12.38 1.48
C LEU A 151 -0.85 11.15 0.82
N ALA A 152 -1.40 11.32 -0.38
CA ALA A 152 -1.92 10.21 -1.18
C ALA A 152 -0.81 9.28 -1.68
N SER A 153 0.36 9.84 -2.03
CA SER A 153 1.54 9.08 -2.45
C SER A 153 2.14 8.30 -1.29
N TYR A 154 2.16 8.82 -0.06
CA TYR A 154 2.64 8.12 1.14
C TYR A 154 2.03 6.73 1.34
N TYR A 155 0.82 6.53 0.82
CA TYR A 155 0.11 5.27 0.91
C TYR A 155 0.65 4.17 -0.05
N ILE A 156 1.00 4.49 -1.31
CA ILE A 156 1.18 3.46 -2.36
C ILE A 156 2.59 2.83 -2.37
N PRO A 157 3.69 3.57 -2.59
CA PRO A 157 5.03 3.00 -2.79
C PRO A 157 5.55 2.23 -1.57
N TYR A 158 5.15 2.64 -0.37
CA TYR A 158 5.51 1.93 0.85
C TYR A 158 5.01 0.48 0.86
N VAL A 159 3.83 0.23 0.29
CA VAL A 159 3.29 -1.13 0.14
C VAL A 159 4.08 -1.91 -0.92
N GLY A 160 4.52 -1.23 -1.99
CA GLY A 160 5.40 -1.76 -3.04
C GLY A 160 6.72 -2.32 -2.50
N HIS A 161 7.53 -1.46 -1.86
CA HIS A 161 8.87 -1.86 -1.43
C HIS A 161 8.85 -2.91 -0.31
N THR A 162 7.88 -2.85 0.62
CA THR A 162 7.74 -3.88 1.66
C THR A 162 7.35 -5.24 1.06
N GLY A 163 6.63 -5.25 -0.06
CA GLY A 163 6.39 -6.45 -0.86
C GLY A 163 7.66 -7.05 -1.46
N TYR A 164 8.59 -6.22 -1.94
CA TYR A 164 9.89 -6.72 -2.42
C TYR A 164 10.71 -7.36 -1.30
N VAL A 165 10.78 -6.73 -0.13
CA VAL A 165 11.45 -7.31 1.05
C VAL A 165 10.84 -8.67 1.40
N GLY A 166 9.50 -8.78 1.40
CA GLY A 166 8.79 -10.04 1.66
C GLY A 166 8.94 -11.11 0.59
N ALA A 167 9.16 -10.73 -0.66
CA ALA A 167 9.36 -11.66 -1.77
C ALA A 167 10.78 -12.26 -1.80
N ILE A 168 11.81 -11.46 -1.51
CA ILE A 168 13.23 -11.82 -1.65
C ILE A 168 13.61 -13.17 -1.02
N PRO A 169 13.19 -13.50 0.24
CA PRO A 169 13.54 -14.75 0.88
C PRO A 169 13.10 -16.01 0.11
N TYR A 170 12.07 -15.89 -0.73
CA TYR A 170 11.48 -17.00 -1.47
C TYR A 170 11.96 -17.09 -2.92
N LEU A 171 12.77 -16.13 -3.38
CA LEU A 171 13.34 -16.18 -4.72
C LEU A 171 14.47 -17.21 -4.79
N VAL A 172 14.58 -17.89 -5.93
CA VAL A 172 15.59 -18.92 -6.17
C VAL A 172 16.64 -18.43 -7.17
N TYR A 173 16.21 -17.83 -8.28
CA TYR A 173 17.09 -17.51 -9.40
C TYR A 173 17.82 -16.17 -9.20
N PHE A 174 19.14 -16.18 -9.41
CA PHE A 174 20.01 -15.03 -9.16
C PHE A 174 19.63 -13.79 -9.99
N ASN A 175 19.19 -13.98 -11.24
CA ASN A 175 18.80 -12.91 -12.14
C ASN A 175 17.51 -12.23 -11.66
N ILE A 176 16.56 -13.00 -11.11
CA ILE A 176 15.34 -12.46 -10.51
C ILE A 176 15.63 -11.75 -9.20
N LYS A 177 16.49 -12.33 -8.34
CA LYS A 177 16.96 -11.63 -7.13
C LYS A 177 17.62 -10.29 -7.45
N ARG A 178 18.48 -10.25 -8.48
CA ARG A 178 19.12 -9.01 -8.93
C ARG A 178 18.11 -8.00 -9.45
N LEU A 179 17.11 -8.44 -10.22
CA LEU A 179 16.03 -7.58 -10.69
C LEU A 179 15.28 -6.97 -9.48
N VAL A 180 14.77 -7.81 -8.59
CA VAL A 180 13.99 -7.38 -7.42
C VAL A 180 14.80 -6.47 -6.48
N ALA A 181 16.07 -6.80 -6.23
CA ALA A 181 16.94 -5.93 -5.43
C ALA A 181 17.21 -4.57 -6.08
N GLY A 182 17.29 -4.52 -7.41
CA GLY A 182 17.44 -3.26 -8.16
C GLY A 182 16.19 -2.38 -8.08
N LEU A 183 15.01 -2.98 -8.20
CA LEU A 183 13.71 -2.31 -8.06
C LEU A 183 13.54 -1.76 -6.64
N LEU A 184 13.74 -2.62 -5.62
CA LEU A 184 13.67 -2.27 -4.21
C LEU A 184 14.49 -1.01 -3.87
N GLY A 185 15.70 -0.87 -4.43
CA GLY A 185 16.55 0.30 -4.20
C GLY A 185 15.95 1.61 -4.70
N VAL A 186 15.29 1.61 -5.86
CA VAL A 186 14.63 2.80 -6.41
C VAL A 186 13.35 3.10 -5.63
N GLU A 187 12.51 2.10 -5.40
CA GLU A 187 11.26 2.22 -4.62
C GLU A 187 11.51 2.80 -3.22
N SER A 188 12.53 2.30 -2.53
CA SER A 188 12.91 2.79 -1.21
C SER A 188 13.38 4.25 -1.25
N GLY A 189 14.02 4.65 -2.35
CA GLY A 189 14.42 6.05 -2.58
C GLY A 189 13.21 6.97 -2.82
N GLN A 190 12.22 6.50 -3.58
CA GLN A 190 10.99 7.24 -3.83
C GLN A 190 10.19 7.45 -2.54
N ASP A 191 10.01 6.39 -1.74
CA ASP A 191 9.37 6.47 -0.42
C ASP A 191 10.11 7.46 0.49
N ALA A 192 11.44 7.36 0.60
CA ALA A 192 12.24 8.28 1.40
C ALA A 192 12.08 9.75 0.97
N VAL A 193 11.98 10.03 -0.33
CA VAL A 193 11.74 11.40 -0.84
C VAL A 193 10.34 11.88 -0.46
N ILE A 194 9.30 11.07 -0.64
CA ILE A 194 7.93 11.43 -0.25
C ILE A 194 7.87 11.71 1.25
N ARG A 195 8.42 10.81 2.07
CA ARG A 195 8.46 10.94 3.53
C ARG A 195 9.26 12.17 3.96
N THR A 196 10.36 12.49 3.30
CA THR A 196 11.14 13.71 3.58
C THR A 196 10.33 14.97 3.29
N LEU A 197 9.68 15.04 2.13
CA LEU A 197 8.86 16.19 1.74
C LEU A 197 7.65 16.40 2.66
N LEU A 198 7.09 15.32 3.22
CA LEU A 198 6.05 15.41 4.23
C LEU A 198 6.61 15.75 5.61
N TYR A 199 7.80 15.26 5.96
CA TYR A 199 8.46 15.56 7.23
C TYR A 199 8.83 17.05 7.36
N GLU A 200 9.24 17.69 6.26
CA GLU A 200 9.42 19.15 6.22
C GLU A 200 8.12 19.92 6.54
N ARG A 201 6.98 19.30 6.22
CA ARG A 201 5.62 19.84 6.42
C ARG A 201 4.90 19.22 7.60
N GLN A 202 5.59 18.52 8.50
CA GLN A 202 4.96 17.68 9.52
C GLN A 202 3.98 18.43 10.45
N ASN A 203 4.19 19.73 10.65
CA ASN A 203 3.34 20.60 11.48
C ASN A 203 2.26 21.35 10.69
N GLU A 204 2.23 21.23 9.36
CA GLU A 204 1.16 21.79 8.54
C GLU A 204 -0.15 21.04 8.84
N THR A 205 -1.27 21.76 8.81
CA THR A 205 -2.60 21.21 9.07
C THR A 205 -3.29 20.79 7.78
N VAL A 206 -4.02 19.68 7.83
CA VAL A 206 -4.87 19.19 6.74
C VAL A 206 -6.31 19.58 7.06
N GLU A 207 -6.74 20.71 6.50
CA GLU A 207 -8.01 21.36 6.81
C GLU A 207 -9.23 20.48 6.51
N GLU A 208 -9.16 19.63 5.47
CA GLU A 208 -10.22 18.66 5.13
C GLU A 208 -10.53 17.72 6.30
N TYR A 209 -9.56 17.50 7.18
CA TYR A 209 -9.70 16.70 8.40
C TYR A 209 -9.78 17.56 9.66
N GLY A 210 -10.21 18.82 9.57
CA GLY A 210 -10.41 19.67 10.74
C GLY A 210 -9.13 19.95 11.53
N GLY A 211 -8.02 20.15 10.82
CA GLY A 211 -6.77 20.63 11.40
C GLY A 211 -5.81 19.56 11.92
N VAL A 212 -6.00 18.29 11.54
CA VAL A 212 -5.01 17.23 11.85
C VAL A 212 -3.69 17.59 11.18
N THR A 213 -2.58 17.46 11.92
CA THR A 213 -1.26 17.73 11.36
C THR A 213 -0.84 16.64 10.37
N VAL A 214 0.08 16.96 9.46
CA VAL A 214 0.68 15.96 8.55
C VAL A 214 1.30 14.80 9.33
N ALA A 215 1.99 15.07 10.43
CA ALA A 215 2.57 14.04 11.30
C ALA A 215 1.48 13.07 11.82
N GLU A 216 0.42 13.61 12.42
CA GLU A 216 -0.70 12.81 12.93
C GLU A 216 -1.39 12.02 11.82
N LEU A 217 -1.68 12.65 10.67
CA LEU A 217 -2.34 11.98 9.56
C LEU A 217 -1.50 10.82 9.01
N THR A 218 -0.17 10.97 8.89
CA THR A 218 0.69 9.86 8.46
C THR A 218 0.72 8.72 9.48
N ASN A 219 0.68 9.01 10.78
CA ASN A 219 0.51 7.98 11.81
C ASN A 219 -0.81 7.22 11.64
N GLU A 220 -1.92 7.92 11.40
CA GLU A 220 -3.22 7.27 11.19
C GLU A 220 -3.26 6.41 9.91
N ILE A 221 -2.62 6.88 8.82
CA ILE A 221 -2.49 6.08 7.59
C ILE A 221 -1.69 4.80 7.86
N SER A 222 -0.56 4.89 8.58
CA SER A 222 0.24 3.72 8.92
C SER A 222 -0.49 2.75 9.84
N ASN A 223 -1.21 3.26 10.83
CA ASN A 223 -2.06 2.45 11.72
C ASN A 223 -3.11 1.68 10.92
N LEU A 224 -3.80 2.34 9.98
CA LEU A 224 -4.79 1.67 9.13
C LEU A 224 -4.14 0.60 8.25
N ARG A 225 -2.95 0.83 7.67
CA ARG A 225 -2.27 -0.19 6.88
C ARG A 225 -1.87 -1.41 7.72
N ASN A 226 -1.45 -1.20 8.97
CA ASN A 226 -1.17 -2.30 9.90
C ASN A 226 -2.45 -3.06 10.28
N GLU A 227 -3.55 -2.35 10.56
CA GLU A 227 -4.87 -2.95 10.82
C GLU A 227 -5.31 -3.84 9.65
N LEU A 228 -5.24 -3.31 8.42
CA LEU A 228 -5.62 -4.03 7.20
C LEU A 228 -4.69 -5.21 6.89
N GLY A 229 -3.39 -5.08 7.14
CA GLY A 229 -2.44 -6.18 6.95
C GLY A 229 -2.67 -7.33 7.94
N MET A 230 -3.15 -6.99 9.15
CA MET A 230 -3.46 -7.91 10.25
C MET A 230 -2.26 -8.70 10.81
N CYS A 231 -1.03 -8.33 10.46
CA CYS A 231 0.20 -9.08 10.78
C CYS A 231 1.21 -8.26 11.59
N GLY A 232 0.70 -7.41 12.49
CA GLY A 232 1.51 -6.58 13.39
C GLY A 232 1.94 -5.25 12.77
N ILE A 233 2.92 -4.61 13.41
CA ILE A 233 3.45 -3.31 12.98
C ILE A 233 4.48 -3.55 11.89
N LYS A 234 4.18 -3.07 10.69
CA LYS A 234 5.05 -3.15 9.50
C LYS A 234 5.12 -1.82 8.76
N ASP A 235 4.79 -0.76 9.48
CA ASP A 235 4.65 0.60 8.99
C ASP A 235 4.42 1.55 10.15
N GLU A 236 5.04 2.71 10.06
CA GLU A 236 5.01 3.75 11.07
C GLU A 236 5.00 5.12 10.38
N GLY A 237 4.31 6.09 10.99
CA GLY A 237 4.24 7.45 10.47
C GLY A 237 5.58 8.19 10.57
N LEU A 238 5.57 9.48 10.19
CA LEU A 238 6.78 10.30 10.12
C LEU A 238 7.40 10.63 11.48
N CYS A 239 6.59 10.55 12.53
CA CYS A 239 6.97 10.87 13.90
C CYS A 239 6.45 9.79 14.84
N VAL A 240 7.37 9.18 15.60
CA VAL A 240 7.07 8.07 16.52
C VAL A 240 7.49 8.42 17.95
N PRO A 241 6.91 7.78 18.97
CA PRO A 241 7.44 7.83 20.33
C PRO A 241 8.91 7.43 20.40
N LEU A 242 9.64 7.97 21.38
CA LEU A 242 11.08 7.76 21.53
C LEU A 242 11.50 6.28 21.59
N TRP A 243 10.65 5.40 22.12
CA TRP A 243 10.91 3.97 22.25
C TRP A 243 10.70 3.16 20.95
N LEU A 244 10.16 3.77 19.90
CA LEU A 244 10.07 3.19 18.55
C LEU A 244 11.13 3.76 17.60
N GLY A 245 11.58 4.99 17.84
CA GLY A 245 12.58 5.59 16.95
C GLY A 245 13.94 4.91 17.04
N ALA A 246 14.77 5.13 16.02
CA ALA A 246 16.07 4.49 15.87
C ALA A 246 16.91 4.55 17.15
N GLU A 247 17.40 3.39 17.59
CA GLU A 247 18.18 3.19 18.82
C GLU A 247 17.53 3.76 20.10
N ASN A 248 16.21 3.92 20.09
CA ASN A 248 15.40 4.58 21.12
C ASN A 248 15.85 6.02 21.44
N ARG A 249 16.36 6.74 20.43
CA ARG A 249 17.07 8.03 20.60
C ARG A 249 16.50 9.19 19.80
N THR A 250 15.53 8.95 18.93
CA THR A 250 14.91 9.98 18.10
C THR A 250 13.40 9.75 18.02
N THR A 251 12.65 10.81 17.75
CA THR A 251 11.22 10.73 17.41
C THR A 251 11.00 10.86 15.89
N SER A 252 12.05 11.18 15.13
CA SER A 252 12.00 11.24 13.68
C SER A 252 11.99 9.83 13.09
N ASN A 253 11.12 9.62 12.12
CA ASN A 253 10.95 8.32 11.45
C ASN A 253 10.78 8.49 9.94
N ILE A 254 11.72 9.20 9.30
CA ILE A 254 11.69 9.43 7.84
C ILE A 254 11.86 8.11 7.09
N LEU A 255 12.70 7.21 7.57
CA LEU A 255 12.87 5.86 7.05
C LEU A 255 12.25 4.89 8.05
N SER A 256 11.05 4.40 7.76
CA SER A 256 10.37 3.45 8.66
C SER A 256 11.00 2.06 8.55
N ALA A 257 11.43 1.52 9.68
CA ALA A 257 12.18 0.28 9.76
C ALA A 257 11.97 -0.41 11.11
N ASP A 258 12.28 -1.70 11.17
CA ASP A 258 12.19 -2.52 12.37
C ASP A 258 13.26 -2.14 13.42
N PRO A 259 13.29 -2.79 14.60
CA PRO A 259 14.29 -2.51 15.63
C PRO A 259 15.76 -2.72 15.22
N TYR A 260 16.02 -3.40 14.11
CA TYR A 260 17.35 -3.56 13.51
C TYR A 260 17.62 -2.57 12.37
N SER A 261 16.73 -1.60 12.17
CA SER A 261 16.75 -0.67 11.04
C SER A 261 16.67 -1.38 9.67
N LEU A 262 15.99 -2.54 9.63
CA LEU A 262 15.66 -3.24 8.40
C LEU A 262 14.26 -2.81 7.92
N SER A 263 14.11 -2.62 6.61
CA SER A 263 12.79 -2.40 6.03
C SER A 263 11.86 -3.56 6.36
N TYR A 264 10.61 -3.25 6.70
CA TYR A 264 9.61 -4.28 6.96
C TYR A 264 9.30 -5.12 5.72
N ASP A 265 8.91 -6.37 5.93
CA ASP A 265 8.41 -7.26 4.89
C ASP A 265 6.89 -7.29 4.90
N ARG A 266 6.25 -7.39 3.73
CA ARG A 266 4.83 -7.75 3.61
C ARG A 266 4.64 -8.92 2.68
N THR A 267 3.74 -9.81 3.06
CA THR A 267 3.27 -10.92 2.22
C THR A 267 2.29 -10.42 1.16
N ALA A 268 2.05 -11.25 0.14
CA ALA A 268 1.06 -10.95 -0.89
C ALA A 268 -0.35 -10.75 -0.29
N GLN A 269 -0.73 -11.56 0.70
CA GLN A 269 -2.02 -11.45 1.39
C GLN A 269 -2.16 -10.10 2.09
N GLU A 270 -1.15 -9.68 2.87
CA GLU A 270 -1.14 -8.37 3.52
C GLU A 270 -1.34 -7.24 2.51
N ILE A 271 -0.63 -7.30 1.38
CA ILE A 271 -0.75 -6.31 0.30
C ILE A 271 -2.15 -6.31 -0.30
N LEU A 272 -2.73 -7.48 -0.59
CA LEU A 272 -4.09 -7.57 -1.13
C LEU A 272 -5.11 -6.98 -0.17
N ARG A 273 -5.06 -7.35 1.13
CA ARG A 273 -5.95 -6.81 2.16
C ARG A 273 -5.90 -5.29 2.26
N ILE A 274 -4.69 -4.72 2.18
CA ILE A 274 -4.43 -3.29 2.22
C ILE A 274 -4.97 -2.60 0.97
N MET A 275 -4.58 -3.08 -0.22
CA MET A 275 -4.92 -2.46 -1.49
C MET A 275 -6.40 -2.61 -1.86
N TYR A 276 -7.06 -3.66 -1.38
CA TYR A 276 -8.51 -3.79 -1.44
C TYR A 276 -9.23 -2.92 -0.39
N GLY A 277 -8.54 -2.51 0.66
CA GLY A 277 -9.10 -1.71 1.76
C GLY A 277 -10.11 -2.48 2.61
N THR A 278 -10.15 -3.81 2.50
CA THR A 278 -11.16 -4.67 3.14
C THR A 278 -10.62 -5.39 4.36
N GLY A 279 -9.30 -5.56 4.48
CA GLY A 279 -8.71 -6.45 5.48
C GLY A 279 -8.84 -7.93 5.10
N ASP A 280 -9.29 -8.24 3.88
CA ASP A 280 -9.52 -9.61 3.41
C ASP A 280 -9.00 -9.77 1.96
N GLU A 281 -8.00 -10.62 1.78
CA GLU A 281 -7.35 -10.90 0.49
C GLU A 281 -8.26 -11.61 -0.52
N HIS A 282 -9.42 -12.11 -0.08
CA HIS A 282 -10.43 -12.75 -0.93
C HIS A 282 -11.52 -11.78 -1.39
N ARG A 283 -11.51 -10.53 -0.90
CA ARG A 283 -12.54 -9.52 -1.16
C ARG A 283 -11.95 -8.30 -1.86
N PRO A 284 -11.95 -8.28 -3.21
CA PRO A 284 -11.55 -7.12 -4.00
C PRO A 284 -12.27 -5.84 -3.63
N GLY A 285 -11.61 -4.71 -3.89
CA GLY A 285 -12.10 -3.39 -3.56
C GLY A 285 -11.02 -2.33 -3.74
N GLY A 286 -11.24 -1.16 -3.15
CA GLY A 286 -10.22 -0.12 -3.04
C GLY A 286 -9.57 0.22 -4.39
N PHE A 287 -8.25 0.08 -4.43
CA PHE A 287 -7.43 0.37 -5.61
C PHE A 287 -7.52 -0.68 -6.71
N TRP A 288 -7.92 -1.92 -6.38
CA TRP A 288 -8.06 -3.03 -7.31
C TRP A 288 -9.48 -3.60 -7.21
N PRO A 289 -10.50 -2.87 -7.69
CA PRO A 289 -11.91 -3.22 -7.50
C PRO A 289 -12.30 -4.59 -8.06
N CYS A 290 -11.58 -5.08 -9.07
CA CYS A 290 -11.79 -6.37 -9.72
C CYS A 290 -10.75 -7.44 -9.33
N GLY A 291 -9.95 -7.12 -8.30
CA GLY A 291 -8.82 -7.92 -7.87
C GLY A 291 -7.55 -7.61 -8.67
N ALA A 292 -6.41 -7.87 -8.03
CA ALA A 292 -5.12 -7.87 -8.69
C ALA A 292 -4.98 -9.05 -9.65
N ASN A 293 -4.06 -8.94 -10.61
CA ASN A 293 -3.73 -9.95 -11.62
C ASN A 293 -2.51 -10.79 -11.22
N GLY A 294 -2.29 -11.88 -11.98
CA GLY A 294 -1.21 -12.84 -11.75
C GLY A 294 -1.63 -14.00 -10.84
N ARG A 295 -0.89 -15.12 -10.92
CA ARG A 295 -1.26 -16.38 -10.27
C ARG A 295 -1.49 -16.23 -8.76
N ILE A 296 -0.61 -15.50 -8.07
CA ILE A 296 -0.70 -15.30 -6.61
C ILE A 296 -1.93 -14.48 -6.24
N ALA A 297 -2.28 -13.44 -7.00
CA ALA A 297 -3.48 -12.66 -6.68
C ALA A 297 -4.76 -13.44 -6.98
N ARG A 298 -4.80 -14.15 -8.12
CA ARG A 298 -6.01 -14.84 -8.58
C ARG A 298 -6.37 -16.06 -7.74
N MET A 299 -5.40 -16.78 -7.17
CA MET A 299 -5.70 -17.93 -6.30
C MET A 299 -6.57 -17.59 -5.07
N PHE A 300 -6.52 -16.35 -4.56
CA PHE A 300 -7.37 -15.92 -3.44
C PHE A 300 -8.81 -15.58 -3.86
N LEU A 301 -9.09 -15.48 -5.15
CA LEU A 301 -10.41 -15.17 -5.67
C LEU A 301 -11.15 -16.43 -6.16
N ASP A 302 -10.37 -17.41 -6.62
CA ASP A 302 -10.88 -18.64 -7.22
C ASP A 302 -11.54 -19.59 -6.19
N GLU A 303 -11.19 -19.49 -4.90
CA GLU A 303 -11.79 -20.30 -3.82
C GLU A 303 -13.09 -19.71 -3.22
N GLY A 304 -13.43 -18.47 -3.56
CA GLY A 304 -14.54 -17.71 -2.94
C GLY A 304 -15.85 -17.63 -3.72
N CYS A 305 -15.92 -18.13 -4.96
CA CYS A 305 -17.08 -17.97 -5.84
C CYS A 305 -18.23 -18.97 -5.57
N TYR A 306 -18.56 -19.26 -4.31
CA TYR A 306 -19.71 -20.12 -3.96
C TYR A 306 -20.98 -19.36 -3.60
N ASP A 307 -20.89 -18.09 -3.20
CA ASP A 307 -22.07 -17.26 -2.93
C ASP A 307 -22.12 -16.06 -3.88
N ARG A 308 -23.31 -15.86 -4.44
CA ARG A 308 -23.62 -14.91 -5.51
C ARG A 308 -23.42 -13.47 -5.04
N ASP A 309 -22.21 -12.94 -5.12
CA ASP A 309 -21.93 -11.49 -5.14
C ASP A 309 -20.46 -11.17 -5.55
N CYS A 310 -19.76 -12.09 -6.20
CA CYS A 310 -18.50 -11.75 -6.87
C CYS A 310 -18.85 -11.01 -8.18
N ILE A 311 -18.74 -9.69 -8.19
CA ILE A 311 -18.50 -8.95 -9.44
C ILE A 311 -17.07 -9.31 -9.85
N VAL A 312 -16.87 -10.52 -10.39
CA VAL A 312 -15.72 -10.78 -11.24
C VAL A 312 -15.98 -9.87 -12.43
N CYS A 313 -15.22 -8.77 -12.51
CA CYS A 313 -15.18 -7.97 -13.72
C CYS A 313 -14.69 -8.91 -14.81
N SER A 314 -15.64 -9.44 -15.57
CA SER A 314 -15.38 -10.30 -16.71
C SER A 314 -14.64 -9.45 -17.73
N ASP A 315 -13.72 -10.06 -18.48
CA ASP A 315 -12.97 -9.41 -19.57
C ASP A 315 -13.86 -8.97 -20.76
N ASP A 316 -15.18 -8.93 -20.59
CA ASP A 316 -16.16 -8.58 -21.62
C ASP A 316 -16.89 -7.27 -21.25
N ASN A 317 -16.28 -6.15 -21.66
CA ASN A 317 -16.97 -4.99 -22.27
C ASN A 317 -15.97 -3.98 -22.86
#